data_AF-A0A0H5Q821-F1
#
_entry.id   AF-A0A0H5Q821-F1
#
_cell.length_a   1.000
_cell.length_b   1.000
_cell.length_c   1.000
_cell.angle_alpha   90.00
_cell.angle_beta   90.00
_cell.angle_gamma   90.00
#
_symmetry.space_group_name_H-M   'P 1'
#
loop_
_entity.id
_entity.type
_entity.pdbx_description
1 polymer ?
#
loop_
_entity_poly.entity_id
_entity_poly.type
_entity_poly.pdbx_seq_one_letter_code
_entity_poly.pdbx_strand_id
1 'polypeptide(L)'
;MAAVTASPDDDPVERAYTFTPDGEGGVFDAISYDDNCLRAPIQTYLPVHTIGDLDRNLIARKFAVAKADAVIENIDHSSVASVKEYLDDNIPCRDYHEDGDGGATWRIPNQREAMMILTQGLVSTATHVSCTLEAYGGQNRFAGTENNVLTMLPLGKLGTLRVRCVRDIE
;
A
#
# COMPACT_ATOMS: atom_id res chain seq x y z
N MET A 1 26.28 3.17 -13.30
CA MET A 1 25.13 2.85 -12.43
C MET A 1 24.42 4.15 -12.16
N ALA A 2 23.22 4.36 -12.69
CA ALA A 2 22.41 5.50 -12.30
C ALA A 2 21.94 5.22 -10.86
N ALA A 3 22.51 5.94 -9.90
CA ALA A 3 21.98 5.94 -8.56
C ALA A 3 20.61 6.62 -8.64
N VAL A 4 19.57 5.93 -8.17
CA VAL A 4 18.29 6.58 -7.89
C VAL A 4 18.54 7.44 -6.66
N THR A 5 19.04 8.65 -6.87
CA THR A 5 19.13 9.67 -5.84
C THR A 5 18.41 10.88 -6.37
N ALA A 6 17.38 11.33 -5.66
CA ALA A 6 17.19 12.70 -5.21
C ALA A 6 15.73 12.81 -4.69
N SER A 7 15.36 13.92 -4.06
CA SER A 7 14.05 14.11 -3.42
C SER A 7 12.89 13.70 -4.33
N PRO A 8 11.72 13.30 -3.81
CA PRO A 8 10.45 13.30 -4.53
C PRO A 8 10.27 14.47 -5.53
N ASP A 9 10.82 15.64 -5.18
CA ASP A 9 10.76 16.90 -5.95
C ASP A 9 11.74 16.98 -7.14
N ASP A 10 12.71 16.07 -7.22
CA ASP A 10 13.77 16.06 -8.25
C ASP A 10 13.44 15.13 -9.43
N ASP A 11 12.24 14.52 -9.45
CA ASP A 11 11.77 13.72 -10.58
C ASP A 11 11.42 14.64 -11.77
N PRO A 12 12.08 14.50 -12.94
CA PRO A 12 11.81 15.34 -14.09
C PRO A 12 10.45 15.07 -14.74
N VAL A 13 9.74 14.01 -14.33
CA VAL A 13 8.42 13.65 -14.84
C VAL A 13 7.35 14.22 -13.92
N GLU A 14 6.46 15.03 -14.51
CA GLU A 14 5.27 15.50 -13.79
C GLU A 14 4.43 14.33 -13.31
N ARG A 15 4.08 14.34 -12.02
CA ARG A 15 3.28 13.29 -11.41
C ARG A 15 1.86 13.38 -11.92
N ALA A 16 1.28 12.22 -12.24
CA ALA A 16 -0.13 12.13 -12.61
C ALA A 16 -1.09 12.28 -11.39
N TYR A 17 -0.57 12.65 -10.23
CA TYR A 17 -1.32 12.87 -9.00
C TYR A 17 -0.79 14.09 -8.24
N THR A 18 -1.63 14.66 -7.39
CA THR A 18 -1.21 15.61 -6.35
C THR A 18 -1.22 14.94 -4.98
N PHE A 19 -0.39 15.43 -4.07
CA PHE A 19 -0.35 14.96 -2.69
C PHE A 19 -0.50 16.14 -1.73
N THR A 20 -1.50 16.08 -0.85
CA THR A 20 -1.71 17.06 0.21
C THR A 20 -1.27 16.43 1.54
N PRO A 21 -0.12 16.83 2.12
CA PRO A 21 0.39 16.23 3.35
C PRO A 21 -0.48 16.58 4.56
N ASP A 22 -0.60 15.62 5.48
CA ASP A 22 -1.22 15.79 6.80
C ASP A 22 -0.42 14.97 7.84
N GLY A 23 0.57 15.62 8.46
CA GLY A 23 1.55 14.97 9.32
C GLY A 23 2.40 13.96 8.56
N GLU A 24 2.49 12.74 9.08
CA GLU A 24 3.19 11.59 8.47
C GLU A 24 2.32 10.85 7.44
N GLY A 25 1.10 11.34 7.20
CA GLY A 25 0.15 10.84 6.21
C GLY A 25 -0.23 11.95 5.23
N GLY A 26 -1.38 11.79 4.58
CA GLY A 26 -1.92 12.78 3.66
C GLY A 26 -2.89 12.19 2.66
N VAL A 27 -3.27 12.99 1.67
CA VAL A 27 -4.24 12.63 0.64
C VAL A 27 -3.60 12.66 -0.73
N PHE A 28 -3.71 11.56 -1.45
CA PHE A 28 -3.42 11.51 -2.88
C PHE A 28 -4.68 11.82 -3.68
N ASP A 29 -4.52 12.63 -4.72
CA ASP A 29 -5.57 12.93 -5.72
C ASP A 29 -5.01 12.69 -7.12
N ALA A 30 -5.48 11.62 -7.75
CA ALA A 30 -5.09 11.15 -9.09
C ALA A 30 -5.82 11.92 -10.20
N ILE A 31 -5.86 13.26 -10.09
CA ILE A 31 -6.65 14.15 -10.96
C ILE A 31 -6.35 13.99 -12.45
N SER A 32 -5.11 13.63 -12.80
CA SER A 32 -4.66 13.51 -14.19
C SER A 32 -4.78 12.09 -14.76
N TYR A 33 -5.30 11.12 -13.99
CA TYR A 33 -5.53 9.76 -14.47
C TYR A 33 -6.78 9.69 -15.35
N ASP A 34 -6.69 8.88 -16.41
CA ASP A 34 -7.87 8.43 -17.15
C ASP A 34 -8.75 7.57 -16.24
N ASP A 35 -10.07 7.72 -16.34
CA ASP A 35 -11.04 7.00 -15.51
C ASP A 35 -10.91 5.47 -15.63
N ASN A 36 -10.46 4.96 -16.79
CA ASN A 36 -10.21 3.53 -16.99
C ASN A 36 -8.97 3.02 -16.24
N CYS A 37 -8.13 3.92 -15.74
CA CYS A 37 -6.97 3.62 -14.90
C CYS A 37 -7.28 3.76 -13.40
N LEU A 38 -8.55 4.01 -13.06
CA LEU A 38 -9.06 4.16 -11.70
C LEU A 38 -10.11 3.09 -11.40
N ARG A 39 -10.27 2.76 -10.13
CA ARG A 39 -11.39 1.95 -9.63
C ARG A 39 -12.31 2.81 -8.78
N ALA A 40 -13.54 2.32 -8.58
CA ALA A 40 -14.47 2.91 -7.63
C ALA A 40 -13.92 2.84 -6.19
N PRO A 41 -14.32 3.79 -5.31
CA PRO A 41 -13.87 3.81 -3.93
C PRO A 41 -14.45 2.62 -3.15
N ILE A 42 -13.61 2.04 -2.29
CA ILE A 42 -13.95 0.90 -1.45
C ILE A 42 -14.01 1.38 0.00
N GLN A 43 -15.20 1.24 0.59
CA GLN A 43 -15.48 1.60 1.99
C GLN A 43 -15.33 0.42 2.95
N THR A 44 -14.84 -0.72 2.44
CA THR A 44 -14.53 -1.95 3.19
C THR A 44 -13.01 -2.19 3.12
N TYR A 45 -12.60 -3.42 2.78
CA TYR A 45 -11.21 -3.75 2.50
C TYR A 45 -11.04 -4.42 1.13
N LEU A 46 -9.79 -4.51 0.69
CA LEU A 46 -9.38 -5.28 -0.49
C LEU A 46 -8.83 -6.63 -0.05
N PRO A 47 -9.44 -7.76 -0.47
CA PRO A 47 -8.85 -9.06 -0.24
C PRO A 47 -7.55 -9.19 -1.05
N VAL A 48 -6.71 -10.15 -0.67
CA VAL A 48 -5.46 -10.41 -1.37
C VAL A 48 -5.76 -10.84 -2.81
N HIS A 49 -5.09 -10.18 -3.74
CA HIS A 49 -5.32 -10.33 -5.18
C HIS A 49 -3.99 -10.27 -5.93
N THR A 50 -3.95 -10.75 -7.17
CA THR A 50 -2.70 -10.71 -7.95
C THR A 50 -2.51 -9.35 -8.62
N ILE A 51 -1.27 -9.01 -9.01
CA ILE A 51 -0.96 -7.79 -9.79
C ILE A 51 -1.83 -7.66 -11.05
N GLY A 52 -2.25 -8.79 -11.64
CA GLY A 52 -3.08 -8.83 -12.85
C GLY A 52 -4.59 -8.64 -12.61
N ASP A 53 -5.05 -8.65 -11.37
CA ASP A 53 -6.44 -8.34 -11.00
C ASP A 53 -6.61 -6.80 -11.01
N LEU A 54 -6.84 -6.25 -12.20
CA LEU A 54 -6.88 -4.80 -12.39
C LEU A 54 -8.00 -4.15 -11.55
N ASP A 55 -9.17 -4.76 -11.44
CA ASP A 55 -10.28 -4.21 -10.65
C ASP A 55 -9.89 -3.91 -9.19
N ARG A 56 -8.91 -4.65 -8.65
CA ARG A 56 -8.40 -4.48 -7.28
C ARG A 56 -7.05 -3.78 -7.18
N ASN A 57 -6.21 -3.91 -8.21
CA ASN A 57 -4.87 -3.33 -8.24
C ASN A 57 -4.82 -1.93 -8.90
N LEU A 58 -5.94 -1.38 -9.35
CA LEU A 58 -6.10 0.05 -9.66
C LEU A 58 -6.25 0.88 -8.38
N ILE A 59 -6.03 2.20 -8.47
CA ILE A 59 -6.20 3.13 -7.35
C ILE A 59 -7.59 3.78 -7.39
N ALA A 60 -8.12 4.19 -6.24
CA ALA A 60 -9.25 5.12 -6.20
C ALA A 60 -8.81 6.51 -6.68
N ARG A 61 -9.74 7.38 -7.08
CA ARG A 61 -9.39 8.73 -7.53
C ARG A 61 -8.72 9.51 -6.40
N LYS A 62 -9.29 9.41 -5.19
CA LYS A 62 -8.69 9.96 -3.98
C LYS A 62 -8.61 8.92 -2.89
N PHE A 63 -7.46 8.86 -2.25
CA PHE A 63 -7.28 8.04 -1.06
C PHE A 63 -6.40 8.77 -0.03
N ALA A 64 -6.73 8.58 1.24
CA ALA A 64 -5.89 9.00 2.35
C ALA A 64 -4.90 7.90 2.73
N VAL A 65 -3.75 8.31 3.25
CA VAL A 65 -2.71 7.45 3.81
C VAL A 65 -2.58 7.73 5.30
N ALA A 66 -2.46 6.65 6.06
CA ALA A 66 -2.35 6.67 7.50
C ALA A 66 -1.12 7.43 7.99
N LYS A 67 -1.26 8.14 9.11
CA LYS A 67 -0.18 8.84 9.81
C LYS A 67 0.77 7.88 10.53
N ALA A 68 0.33 6.67 10.84
CA ALA A 68 1.18 5.66 11.47
C ALA A 68 1.10 4.31 10.76
N ASP A 69 2.13 3.49 10.95
CA ASP A 69 2.10 2.10 10.51
C ASP A 69 1.16 1.30 11.42
N ALA A 70 0.32 0.48 10.80
CA ALA A 70 -0.21 -0.70 11.45
C ALA A 70 0.89 -1.75 11.56
N VAL A 71 1.19 -2.17 12.79
CA VAL A 71 2.24 -3.13 13.09
C VAL A 71 1.62 -4.38 13.68
N ILE A 72 1.87 -5.53 13.07
CA ILE A 72 1.56 -6.81 13.68
C ILE A 72 2.86 -7.50 14.07
N GLU A 73 2.97 -7.77 15.37
CA GLU A 73 4.03 -8.56 15.96
C GLU A 73 3.60 -10.03 16.06
N ASN A 74 4.54 -10.96 15.93
CA ASN A 74 4.32 -12.40 16.16
C ASN A 74 3.31 -13.08 15.21
N ILE A 75 3.19 -12.63 13.96
CA ILE A 75 2.46 -13.41 12.94
C ILE A 75 3.21 -14.72 12.69
N ASP A 76 2.46 -15.81 12.51
CA ASP A 76 3.01 -17.04 11.96
C ASP A 76 3.41 -16.81 10.49
N HIS A 77 4.69 -16.49 10.28
CA HIS A 77 5.29 -16.31 8.95
C HIS A 77 5.89 -17.60 8.39
N SER A 78 5.53 -18.78 8.92
CA SER A 78 6.07 -20.05 8.43
C SER A 78 5.72 -20.31 6.95
N SER A 79 4.70 -19.63 6.42
CA SER A 79 4.32 -19.71 5.01
C SER A 79 3.72 -18.40 4.49
N VAL A 80 3.65 -18.28 3.17
CA VAL A 80 2.92 -17.19 2.50
C VAL A 80 1.42 -17.32 2.76
N ALA A 81 0.91 -18.56 2.87
CA ALA A 81 -0.50 -18.84 3.06
C ALA A 81 -1.02 -18.30 4.41
N SER A 82 -0.23 -18.43 5.48
CA SER A 82 -0.58 -17.85 6.77
C SER A 82 -0.62 -16.33 6.71
N VAL A 83 0.38 -15.68 6.10
CA VAL A 83 0.34 -14.21 5.92
C VAL A 83 -0.83 -13.78 5.05
N LYS A 84 -1.17 -14.55 4.00
CA LYS A 84 -2.33 -14.28 3.15
C LYS A 84 -3.62 -14.23 3.93
N GLU A 85 -3.84 -15.15 4.88
CA GLU A 85 -5.04 -15.17 5.72
C GLU A 85 -5.19 -13.87 6.53
N TYR A 86 -4.12 -13.39 7.17
CA TYR A 86 -4.14 -12.11 7.90
C TYR A 86 -4.45 -10.91 6.99
N LEU A 87 -3.92 -10.91 5.77
CA LEU A 87 -4.13 -9.81 4.84
C LEU A 87 -5.51 -9.88 4.18
N ASP A 88 -6.05 -11.07 3.92
CA ASP A 88 -7.41 -11.26 3.40
C ASP A 88 -8.45 -10.70 4.37
N ASP A 89 -8.26 -10.89 5.66
CA ASP A 89 -9.16 -10.38 6.71
C ASP A 89 -8.86 -8.92 7.11
N ASN A 90 -7.95 -8.25 6.39
CA ASN A 90 -7.52 -6.87 6.63
C ASN A 90 -6.99 -6.64 8.07
N ILE A 91 -6.50 -7.68 8.75
CA ILE A 91 -6.14 -7.64 10.18
C ILE A 91 -5.24 -6.46 10.54
N PRO A 92 -4.19 -6.09 9.77
CA PRO A 92 -3.34 -4.95 10.14
C PRO A 92 -4.12 -3.63 10.21
N CYS A 93 -5.02 -3.39 9.26
CA CYS A 93 -5.68 -2.10 9.12
C CYS A 93 -7.09 -2.07 9.71
N ARG A 94 -7.67 -3.22 10.06
CA ARG A 94 -9.05 -3.33 10.55
C ARG A 94 -9.33 -2.46 11.76
N ASP A 95 -8.38 -2.45 12.70
CA ASP A 95 -8.53 -1.77 13.99
C ASP A 95 -7.78 -0.41 14.02
N TYR A 96 -7.18 -0.01 12.89
CA TYR A 96 -6.54 1.30 12.74
C TYR A 96 -7.60 2.39 12.60
N HIS A 97 -7.41 3.51 13.30
CA HIS A 97 -8.28 4.68 13.24
C HIS A 97 -7.48 5.96 13.49
N GLU A 98 -8.00 7.09 13.02
CA GLU A 98 -7.46 8.41 13.27
C GLU A 98 -8.51 9.35 13.86
N ASP A 99 -8.08 10.28 14.70
CA ASP A 99 -8.99 11.28 15.27
C ASP A 99 -9.65 12.09 14.15
N GLY A 100 -10.99 12.11 14.16
CA GLY A 100 -11.79 12.82 13.17
C GLY A 100 -12.01 12.09 11.85
N ASP A 101 -11.62 10.80 11.72
CA ASP A 101 -11.88 10.01 10.52
C ASP A 101 -13.35 9.57 10.36
N GLY A 102 -14.18 9.80 11.38
CA GLY A 102 -15.62 9.50 11.35
C GLY A 102 -15.94 8.01 11.42
N GLY A 103 -15.01 7.17 11.88
CA GLY A 103 -15.17 5.71 11.86
C GLY A 103 -14.95 5.11 10.47
N ALA A 104 -14.14 5.77 9.65
CA ALA A 104 -13.80 5.27 8.33
C ALA A 104 -13.06 3.93 8.43
N THR A 105 -13.33 3.05 7.46
CA THR A 105 -12.59 1.78 7.38
C THR A 105 -11.26 2.01 6.67
N TRP A 106 -10.17 1.66 7.35
CA TRP A 106 -8.84 1.63 6.78
C TRP A 106 -8.53 0.24 6.23
N ARG A 107 -7.78 0.20 5.13
CA ARG A 107 -7.43 -1.03 4.44
C ARG A 107 -5.96 -1.09 4.08
N ILE A 108 -5.47 -2.30 3.87
CA ILE A 108 -4.13 -2.53 3.34
C ILE A 108 -4.07 -1.93 1.91
N PRO A 109 -3.01 -1.19 1.55
CA PRO A 109 -2.84 -0.68 0.20
C PRO A 109 -2.60 -1.81 -0.79
N ASN A 110 -2.97 -1.60 -2.05
CA ASN A 110 -2.50 -2.43 -3.16
C ASN A 110 -1.10 -2.01 -3.61
N GLN A 111 -0.54 -2.69 -4.62
CA GLN A 111 0.82 -2.45 -5.09
C GLN A 111 1.02 -1.05 -5.70
N ARG A 112 0.01 -0.50 -6.40
CA ARG A 112 0.12 0.84 -6.99
C ARG A 112 0.10 1.93 -5.92
N GLU A 113 -0.78 1.78 -4.93
CA GLU A 113 -0.85 2.67 -3.76
C GLU A 113 0.46 2.59 -2.96
N ALA A 114 1.01 1.39 -2.74
CA ALA A 114 2.30 1.20 -2.08
C ALA A 114 3.45 1.90 -2.82
N MET A 115 3.43 1.91 -4.16
CA MET A 115 4.40 2.67 -4.95
C MET A 115 4.25 4.18 -4.73
N MET A 116 3.03 4.71 -4.75
CA MET A 116 2.79 6.14 -4.52
C MET A 116 3.24 6.58 -3.12
N ILE A 117 2.97 5.76 -2.11
CA ILE A 117 3.42 5.94 -0.72
C ILE A 117 4.96 5.97 -0.65
N LEU A 118 5.64 5.02 -1.31
CA LEU A 118 7.09 4.98 -1.40
C LEU A 118 7.67 6.22 -2.07
N THR A 119 7.14 6.59 -3.24
CA THR A 119 7.58 7.75 -4.03
C THR A 119 7.40 9.07 -3.27
N GLN A 120 6.46 9.14 -2.33
CA GLN A 120 6.24 10.30 -1.48
C GLN A 120 7.09 10.27 -0.18
N GLY A 121 7.85 9.20 0.06
CA GLY A 121 8.68 9.06 1.26
C GLY A 121 7.87 8.83 2.55
N LEU A 122 6.62 8.35 2.44
CA LEU A 122 5.72 8.14 3.58
C LEU A 122 5.95 6.81 4.31
N VAL A 123 6.91 6.02 3.84
CA VAL A 123 7.37 4.78 4.46
C VAL A 123 8.88 4.83 4.63
N SER A 124 9.36 4.21 5.70
CA SER A 124 10.79 4.15 6.02
C SER A 124 11.51 3.02 5.26
N THR A 125 12.80 2.81 5.56
CA THR A 125 13.57 1.67 5.05
C THR A 125 13.04 0.31 5.52
N ALA A 126 12.14 0.27 6.51
CA ALA A 126 11.52 -0.95 6.99
C ALA A 126 10.64 -1.63 5.93
N THR A 127 10.43 -2.92 6.09
CA THR A 127 9.58 -3.71 5.20
C THR A 127 8.10 -3.40 5.42
N HIS A 128 7.40 -2.90 4.40
CA HIS A 128 5.95 -2.72 4.40
C HIS A 128 5.30 -3.60 3.35
N VAL A 129 4.17 -4.23 3.69
CA VAL A 129 3.48 -5.19 2.84
C VAL A 129 2.20 -4.59 2.27
N SER A 130 1.88 -4.93 1.01
CA SER A 130 0.60 -4.62 0.35
C SER A 130 -0.27 -5.88 0.24
N CYS A 131 -1.56 -5.72 -0.10
CA CYS A 131 -2.46 -6.85 -0.34
C CYS A 131 -2.30 -7.50 -1.74
N THR A 132 -1.28 -7.10 -2.51
CA THR A 132 -1.10 -7.58 -3.88
C THR A 132 -0.04 -8.69 -3.95
N LEU A 133 -0.38 -9.82 -4.57
CA LEU A 133 0.50 -10.95 -4.87
C LEU A 133 1.09 -10.88 -6.27
N GLU A 134 2.24 -11.53 -6.48
CA GLU A 134 2.75 -11.76 -7.82
C GLU A 134 1.74 -12.51 -8.70
N ALA A 135 1.71 -12.19 -10.00
CA ALA A 135 0.81 -12.85 -10.94
C ALA A 135 1.33 -14.21 -11.41
N TYR A 136 2.65 -14.42 -11.41
CA TYR A 136 3.31 -15.58 -12.01
C TYR A 136 4.17 -16.32 -11.00
N GLY A 137 4.39 -17.63 -11.21
CA GLY A 137 5.29 -18.43 -10.39
C GLY A 137 4.79 -18.65 -8.98
N GLY A 138 3.93 -19.64 -8.75
CA GLY A 138 3.53 -20.10 -7.42
C GLY A 138 2.70 -19.12 -6.56
N GLN A 139 2.67 -17.82 -6.88
CA GLN A 139 1.96 -16.77 -6.14
C GLN A 139 2.38 -16.71 -4.66
N ASN A 140 3.68 -16.78 -4.43
CA ASN A 140 4.30 -16.94 -3.12
C ASN A 140 4.99 -15.67 -2.62
N ARG A 141 4.77 -14.53 -3.29
CA ARG A 141 5.41 -13.27 -2.94
C ARG A 141 4.41 -12.13 -3.02
N PHE A 142 4.45 -11.27 -2.01
CA PHE A 142 3.65 -10.06 -1.95
C PHE A 142 4.45 -8.87 -2.46
N ALA A 143 3.79 -7.95 -3.15
CA ALA A 143 4.36 -6.65 -3.40
C ALA A 143 4.48 -5.90 -2.07
N GLY A 144 5.60 -5.22 -1.89
CA GLY A 144 5.85 -4.42 -0.70
C GLY A 144 7.09 -3.56 -0.89
N THR A 145 7.36 -2.71 0.09
CA THR A 145 8.49 -1.79 0.06
C THR A 145 9.53 -2.25 1.07
N GLU A 146 10.80 -2.29 0.68
CA GLU A 146 11.93 -2.57 1.57
C GLU A 146 13.14 -1.78 1.10
N ASN A 147 13.91 -1.18 2.01
CA ASN A 147 15.09 -0.38 1.67
C ASN A 147 14.82 0.70 0.60
N ASN A 148 13.67 1.37 0.69
CA ASN A 148 13.19 2.38 -0.25
C ASN A 148 12.99 1.88 -1.70
N VAL A 149 12.73 0.58 -1.87
CA VAL A 149 12.45 -0.02 -3.18
C VAL A 149 11.17 -0.84 -3.09
N LEU A 150 10.32 -0.75 -4.12
CA LEU A 150 9.20 -1.68 -4.27
C LEU A 150 9.72 -3.02 -4.83
N THR A 151 9.42 -4.12 -4.15
CA THR A 151 9.89 -5.47 -4.49
C THR A 151 8.82 -6.53 -4.23
N MET A 152 9.06 -7.74 -4.72
CA MET A 152 8.25 -8.92 -4.40
C MET A 152 8.89 -9.68 -3.24
N LEU A 153 8.27 -9.56 -2.08
CA LEU A 153 8.75 -10.08 -0.80
C LEU A 153 8.34 -11.56 -0.64
N PRO A 154 9.30 -12.49 -0.50
CA PRO A 154 9.00 -13.86 -0.07
C PRO A 154 8.71 -13.84 1.42
N LEU A 155 7.43 -13.73 1.81
CA LEU A 155 6.98 -13.52 3.19
C LEU A 155 7.13 -14.73 4.14
N GLY A 156 8.16 -15.55 3.95
CA GLY A 156 8.47 -16.69 4.82
C GLY A 156 9.43 -16.40 5.99
N LYS A 157 9.92 -15.16 6.13
CA LYS A 157 10.92 -14.77 7.16
C LYS A 157 10.79 -13.34 7.69
N LEU A 158 9.69 -12.63 7.44
CA LEU A 158 9.53 -11.32 8.06
C LEU A 158 9.31 -11.52 9.56
N GLY A 159 9.97 -10.71 10.40
CA GLY A 159 9.73 -10.71 11.84
C GLY A 159 8.47 -9.92 12.17
N THR A 160 8.52 -8.62 11.88
CA THR A 160 7.42 -7.68 12.11
C THR A 160 6.77 -7.34 10.77
N LEU A 161 5.45 -7.50 10.66
CA LEU A 161 4.69 -7.04 9.50
C LEU A 161 4.26 -5.59 9.73
N ARG A 162 4.61 -4.70 8.79
CA ARG A 162 4.17 -3.31 8.80
C ARG A 162 3.28 -3.05 7.58
N VAL A 163 2.24 -2.26 7.78
CA VAL A 163 1.36 -1.79 6.72
C VAL A 163 1.10 -0.31 6.95
N ARG A 164 1.34 0.50 5.91
CA ARG A 164 0.90 1.90 5.89
C ARG A 164 -0.50 1.94 5.30
N CYS A 165 -1.50 1.90 6.17
CA CYS A 165 -2.90 1.74 5.76
C CYS A 165 -3.40 2.92 4.92
N VAL A 166 -4.40 2.65 4.10
CA VAL A 166 -5.05 3.66 3.24
C VAL A 166 -6.57 3.57 3.37
N ARG A 167 -7.28 4.62 2.98
CA ARG A 167 -8.74 4.59 2.83
C ARG A 167 -9.16 5.39 1.62
N ASP A 168 -10.19 4.91 0.92
CA ASP A 168 -10.71 5.62 -0.25
C ASP A 168 -11.65 6.74 0.16
N ILE A 169 -11.53 7.87 -0.52
CA ILE A 169 -12.32 9.08 -0.28
C ILE A 169 -13.27 9.32 -1.46
N GLU A 170 -12.78 9.14 -2.70
CA GLU A 170 -13.50 9.39 -3.95
C GLU A 170 -13.11 8.37 -5.03
#